data_AF-A0A1M2YWE4-F1
#
_entry.id   AF-A0A1M2YWE4-F1
#
_cell.length_a   1.000
_cell.length_b   1.000
_cell.length_c   1.000
_cell.angle_alpha   90.00
_cell.angle_beta   90.00
_cell.angle_gamma   90.00
#
_symmetry.space_group_name_H-M   'P 1'
#
loop_
_entity.id
_entity.type
_entity.pdbx_description
1 polymer ?
#
loop_
_entity_poly.entity_id
_entity_poly.type
_entity_poly.pdbx_seq_one_letter_code
_entity_poly.pdbx_strand_id
1 'polypeptide(L)'
;MDAAAAKAVAEQPVQLPDLPPDCRLREKHAPLVVGQDARVPLRGERHALNREHRREDRCFGWFDDLRAGLANTSVMMKGKQ
;
A
#
# COMPACT_ATOMS: atom_id res chain seq x y z
N MET A 1 3.04 -32.14 -19.28
CA MET A 1 3.76 -31.55 -18.13
C MET A 1 3.70 -32.58 -17.02
N ASP A 2 4.83 -33.13 -16.59
CA ASP A 2 4.84 -34.16 -15.55
C ASP A 2 4.64 -33.56 -14.16
N ALA A 3 4.10 -34.36 -13.23
CA ALA A 3 3.70 -33.91 -11.90
C ALA A 3 4.83 -33.20 -11.11
N ALA A 4 6.09 -33.59 -11.33
CA ALA A 4 7.25 -32.95 -10.74
C ALA A 4 7.47 -31.51 -11.26
N ALA A 5 7.25 -31.27 -12.56
CA ALA A 5 7.33 -29.94 -13.14
C ALA A 5 6.18 -29.03 -12.65
N ALA A 6 4.98 -29.58 -12.47
CA ALA A 6 3.84 -28.85 -11.90
C ALA A 6 4.09 -28.46 -10.43
N LYS A 7 4.66 -29.38 -9.64
CA LYS A 7 5.04 -29.14 -8.24
C LYS A 7 6.12 -28.05 -8.12
N ALA A 8 7.14 -28.09 -8.96
CA ALA A 8 8.22 -27.09 -8.94
C ALA A 8 7.73 -25.66 -9.24
N VAL A 9 6.73 -25.51 -10.12
CA VAL A 9 6.10 -24.20 -10.38
C VAL A 9 5.24 -23.75 -9.20
N ALA A 10 4.50 -24.67 -8.56
CA ALA A 10 3.65 -24.36 -7.42
C ALA A 10 4.44 -23.98 -6.15
N GLU A 11 5.65 -24.52 -5.98
CA GLU A 11 6.52 -24.26 -4.82
C GLU A 11 7.45 -23.05 -5.03
N GLN A 12 7.42 -22.38 -6.19
CA GLN A 12 8.22 -21.17 -6.38
C GLN A 12 7.75 -20.04 -5.44
N PRO A 13 8.67 -19.40 -4.69
CA PRO A 13 8.32 -18.28 -3.84
C PRO A 13 7.80 -17.12 -4.68
N VAL A 14 6.68 -16.54 -4.24
CA VAL A 14 6.16 -15.31 -4.82
C VAL A 14 7.06 -14.15 -4.41
N GLN A 15 7.71 -13.52 -5.38
CA GLN A 15 8.41 -12.27 -5.14
C GLN A 15 7.40 -11.13 -5.08
N LEU A 16 7.31 -10.48 -3.93
CA LEU A 16 6.46 -9.31 -3.77
C LEU A 16 7.15 -8.07 -4.34
N PRO A 17 6.41 -7.18 -5.02
CA PRO A 17 6.95 -5.89 -5.42
C PRO A 17 7.27 -5.02 -4.20
N ASP A 18 8.19 -4.08 -4.39
CA ASP A 18 8.47 -3.06 -3.38
C ASP A 18 7.23 -2.18 -3.13
N LEU A 19 7.06 -1.80 -1.87
CA LEU A 19 6.04 -0.84 -1.47
C LEU A 19 6.29 0.52 -2.16
N PRO A 20 5.25 1.23 -2.64
CA PRO A 20 5.42 2.57 -3.18
C PRO A 20 6.18 3.47 -2.19
N PRO A 21 7.23 4.20 -2.63
CA PRO A 21 8.13 4.91 -1.72
C PRO A 21 7.42 5.91 -0.79
N ASP A 22 6.32 6.50 -1.24
CA ASP A 22 5.57 7.48 -0.47
C ASP A 22 4.77 6.86 0.69
N CYS A 23 4.44 5.56 0.64
CA CYS A 23 3.64 4.88 1.66
C CYS A 23 4.31 4.80 3.05
N ARG A 24 5.62 5.06 3.15
CA ARG A 24 6.32 5.17 4.44
C ARG A 24 6.54 6.60 4.91
N LEU A 25 6.21 7.59 4.09
CA LEU A 25 6.35 8.98 4.48
C LEU A 25 5.35 9.32 5.58
N ARG A 26 5.71 10.32 6.39
CA ARG A 26 4.86 10.90 7.43
C ARG A 26 4.70 12.38 7.17
N GLU A 27 3.47 12.87 7.29
CA GLU A 27 3.22 14.31 7.24
C GLU A 27 3.82 15.01 8.46
N LYS A 28 4.37 16.20 8.23
CA LYS A 28 4.87 17.05 9.31
C LYS A 28 3.70 17.71 10.03
N HIS A 29 3.76 17.74 11.35
CA HIS A 29 2.89 18.57 12.18
C HIS A 29 3.04 20.06 11.85
N ALA A 30 1.97 20.80 12.07
CA ALA A 30 1.95 22.25 11.97
C ALA A 30 2.84 22.88 13.06
N PRO A 31 3.57 23.96 12.74
CA PRO A 31 4.43 24.62 13.72
C PRO A 31 3.60 25.30 14.82
N LEU A 32 4.11 25.21 16.06
CA LEU A 32 3.60 25.94 17.21
C LEU A 32 4.47 27.18 17.47
N VAL A 33 3.89 28.37 17.39
CA VAL A 33 4.56 29.65 17.62
C VAL A 33 3.91 30.36 18.79
N VAL A 34 4.71 30.88 19.72
CA VAL A 34 4.20 31.60 20.90
C VAL A 34 3.45 32.86 20.46
N GLY A 35 2.27 33.09 21.03
CA GLY A 35 1.42 34.24 20.71
C GLY A 35 0.58 34.10 19.44
N GLN A 36 0.72 33.00 18.67
CA GLN A 36 -0.14 32.75 17.51
C GLN A 36 -1.55 32.32 17.93
N ASP A 37 -2.55 32.65 17.11
CA ASP A 37 -3.91 32.12 17.29
C ASP A 37 -3.87 30.58 17.20
N ALA A 38 -4.37 29.89 18.22
CA ALA A 38 -4.40 28.43 18.32
C ALA A 38 -5.15 27.74 17.16
N ARG A 39 -6.02 28.45 16.43
CA ARG A 39 -6.68 27.93 15.23
C ARG A 39 -5.73 27.80 14.04
N VAL A 40 -4.62 28.54 14.01
CA VAL A 40 -3.61 28.45 12.94
C VAL A 40 -2.99 27.05 12.87
N PRO A 41 -2.38 26.51 13.94
CA PRO A 41 -1.83 25.17 13.89
C PRO A 41 -2.93 24.12 13.70
N LEU A 42 -4.13 24.30 14.28
CA LEU A 42 -5.24 23.37 14.08
C LEU A 42 -5.64 23.22 12.59
N ARG A 43 -5.71 24.33 11.83
CA ARG A 43 -5.94 24.26 10.38
C ARG A 43 -4.78 23.58 9.67
N GLY A 44 -3.54 23.88 10.06
CA GLY A 44 -2.33 23.22 9.53
C GLY A 44 -2.37 21.70 9.72
N GLU A 45 -2.69 21.23 10.93
CA GLU A 45 -2.85 19.81 11.24
C GLU A 45 -3.96 19.17 10.39
N ARG A 46 -5.10 19.85 10.22
CA ARG A 46 -6.18 19.33 9.36
C ARG A 46 -5.73 19.16 7.91
N HIS A 47 -4.93 20.09 7.39
CA HIS A 47 -4.36 19.96 6.06
C HIS A 47 -3.32 18.84 5.96
N ALA A 48 -2.47 18.68 6.98
CA ALA A 48 -1.53 17.57 7.06
C ALA A 48 -2.25 16.22 7.07
N LEU A 49 -3.24 16.05 7.94
CA LEU A 49 -4.04 14.84 8.04
C LEU A 49 -4.77 14.51 6.73
N ASN A 50 -5.33 15.52 6.05
CA ASN A 50 -5.97 15.31 4.74
C ASN A 50 -4.96 14.82 3.68
N ARG A 51 -3.69 15.23 3.73
CA ARG A 51 -2.65 14.72 2.82
C ARG A 51 -2.23 13.30 3.17
N GLU A 52 -2.10 13.00 4.47
CA GLU A 52 -1.82 11.64 4.97
C GLU A 52 -2.92 10.67 4.51
N HIS A 53 -4.19 10.96 4.78
CA HIS A 53 -5.32 10.10 4.39
C HIS A 53 -5.36 9.84 2.87
N ARG A 54 -5.17 10.89 2.05
CA ARG A 54 -5.11 10.69 0.58
C ARG A 54 -3.96 9.79 0.15
N ARG A 55 -2.86 9.78 0.91
CA ARG A 55 -1.72 8.88 0.64
C ARG A 55 -2.06 7.47 1.10
N GLU A 56 -2.62 7.32 2.29
CA GLU A 56 -3.11 6.04 2.80
C GLU A 56 -4.09 5.37 1.84
N ASP A 57 -5.09 6.11 1.33
CA ASP A 57 -6.05 5.60 0.34
C ASP A 57 -5.35 5.02 -0.90
N ARG A 58 -4.32 5.70 -1.42
CA ARG A 58 -3.53 5.18 -2.56
C ARG A 58 -2.74 3.93 -2.20
N CYS A 59 -2.15 3.90 -1.00
CA CYS A 59 -1.37 2.77 -0.53
C CYS A 59 -2.24 1.53 -0.28
N PHE A 60 -3.46 1.72 0.23
CA PHE A 60 -4.45 0.65 0.38
C PHE A 60 -4.91 0.14 -0.99
N GLY A 61 -5.20 1.03 -1.94
CA GLY A 61 -5.54 0.64 -3.30
C GLY A 61 -4.44 -0.21 -3.97
N TRP A 62 -3.19 0.21 -3.85
CA TRP A 62 -2.04 -0.56 -4.35
C TRP A 62 -1.97 -1.98 -3.74
N PHE A 63 -2.21 -2.09 -2.43
CA PHE A 63 -2.21 -3.40 -1.77
C PHE A 63 -3.37 -4.28 -2.23
N ASP A 64 -4.56 -3.71 -2.41
CA ASP A 64 -5.73 -4.43 -2.91
C ASP A 64 -5.51 -4.93 -4.35
N ASP A 65 -4.90 -4.12 -5.21
CA ASP A 65 -4.52 -4.51 -6.56
C ASP A 65 -3.49 -5.65 -6.56
N LEU A 66 -2.46 -5.56 -5.71
CA LEU A 66 -1.47 -6.62 -5.53
C LEU A 66 -2.15 -7.93 -5.07
N ARG A 67 -3.02 -7.84 -4.08
CA ARG A 67 -3.76 -8.99 -3.54
C ARG A 67 -4.67 -9.62 -4.60
N ALA A 68 -5.36 -8.80 -5.40
CA ALA A 68 -6.20 -9.27 -6.50
C ALA A 68 -5.35 -9.96 -7.60
N GLY A 69 -4.20 -9.38 -7.95
CA GLY A 69 -3.27 -9.98 -8.92
C GLY A 69 -2.76 -11.35 -8.48
N LEU A 70 -2.41 -11.50 -7.20
CA LEU A 70 -1.97 -12.77 -6.61
C LEU A 70 -3.11 -13.81 -6.54
N ALA A 71 -4.33 -13.38 -6.23
CA ALA A 71 -5.49 -14.27 -6.25
C ALA A 71 -5.81 -14.75 -7.67
N ASN A 72 -5.77 -13.86 -8.66
CA ASN A 72 -6.06 -14.18 -10.06
C ASN A 72 -5.00 -15.10 -10.68
N THR A 73 -3.73 -14.92 -10.35
CA THR A 73 -2.67 -15.86 -10.75
C THR A 73 -2.89 -17.25 -10.12
N SER A 74 -3.35 -17.34 -8.87
CA SER A 74 -3.73 -18.61 -8.24
C SER A 74 -4.92 -19.30 -8.94
N VAL A 75 -5.92 -18.55 -9.40
CA VAL A 75 -7.07 -19.09 -10.15
C VAL A 75 -6.66 -19.59 -11.53
N MET A 76 -5.82 -18.86 -12.28
CA MET A 76 -5.31 -19.30 -13.58
C MET A 76 -4.49 -20.59 -13.51
N MET A 77 -3.75 -20.81 -12.41
CA MET A 77 -3.03 -22.07 -12.16
C MET A 77 -3.97 -23.24 -11.82
N LYS A 78 -5.14 -22.99 -11.23
CA LYS A 78 -6.15 -24.02 -10.91
C LYS A 78 -7.05 -24.37 -12.10
N GLY A 79 -7.35 -23.42 -12.99
CA GLY A 79 -8.25 -23.63 -14.14
C GLY A 79 -7.64 -24.30 -15.37
N LYS A 80 -6.39 -24.78 -15.29
CA LYS A 80 -5.67 -25.47 -16.39
C LYS A 80 -5.48 -26.98 -16.14
N GLN A 81 -6.32 -27.55 -15.27
CA GLN A 81 -6.44 -28.98 -15.00
C GLN A 81 -7.62 -29.56 -15.76
#